data_AF-A0AAE3DBV1-F1
#
_entry.id   AF-A0AAE3DBV1-F1
#
_cell.length_a   1.000
_cell.length_b   1.000
_cell.length_c   1.000
_cell.angle_alpha   90.00
_cell.angle_beta   90.00
_cell.angle_gamma   90.00
#
_symmetry.space_group_name_H-M   'P 1'
#
loop_
_entity.id
_entity.type
_entity.pdbx_description
1 polymer ?
#
loop_
_entity_poly.entity_id
_entity_poly.type
_entity_poly.pdbx_seq_one_letter_code
_entity_poly.pdbx_strand_id
1 'polypeptide(L)'
;MAYNFEKEKREAIDAGNKALESLHTAKENLDSAHNWGLFDMFAGGLISSLAKRSKMNQARQHMEQAKWDLRNFSEELKDVNMISHLDIETDDFLSFADWFFDGFFVDWMVQDRINTARDQVEEAIQRLKVILRELENS
;
A
#
# COMPACT_ATOMS: atom_id res chain seq x y z
N MET A 1 -28.10 14.21 -11.18
CA MET A 1 -27.00 14.56 -10.28
C MET A 1 -25.89 15.18 -11.12
N ALA A 2 -25.47 16.41 -10.84
CA ALA A 2 -24.28 16.95 -11.47
C ALA A 2 -23.08 16.36 -10.72
N TYR A 3 -22.27 15.55 -11.40
CA TYR A 3 -20.97 15.11 -10.87
C TYR A 3 -20.11 16.35 -10.64
N ASN A 4 -19.62 16.55 -9.42
CA ASN A 4 -18.77 17.68 -9.08
C ASN A 4 -17.32 17.21 -9.10
N PHE A 5 -16.64 17.44 -10.22
CA PHE A 5 -15.22 17.09 -10.39
C PHE A 5 -14.34 17.55 -9.21
N GLU A 6 -14.56 18.76 -8.68
CA GLU A 6 -13.81 19.29 -7.52
C GLU A 6 -14.09 18.56 -6.20
N LYS A 7 -15.23 17.87 -6.10
CA LYS A 7 -15.55 17.03 -4.95
C LYS A 7 -14.79 15.71 -5.06
N GLU A 8 -14.97 15.00 -6.17
CA GLU A 8 -14.37 13.68 -6.42
C GLU A 8 -12.83 13.75 -6.40
N LYS A 9 -12.26 14.81 -6.99
CA LYS A 9 -10.82 15.09 -6.92
C LYS A 9 -10.31 15.22 -5.48
N ARG A 10 -11.04 15.92 -4.61
CA ARG A 10 -10.66 16.07 -3.20
C ARG A 10 -10.78 14.76 -2.43
N GLU A 11 -11.81 13.97 -2.73
CA GLU A 11 -11.98 12.64 -2.14
C GLU A 11 -10.84 11.70 -2.56
N ALA A 12 -10.43 11.72 -3.82
CA ALA A 12 -9.26 10.99 -4.31
C ALA A 12 -7.95 11.45 -3.63
N ILE A 13 -7.72 12.75 -3.46
CA ILE A 13 -6.52 13.25 -2.76
C ILE A 13 -6.52 12.84 -1.27
N ASP A 14 -7.66 12.93 -0.59
CA ASP A 14 -7.77 12.52 0.82
C ASP A 14 -7.56 11.01 0.98
N ALA A 15 -8.19 10.20 0.12
CA ALA A 15 -7.99 8.75 0.09
C ALA A 15 -6.54 8.37 -0.22
N GLY A 16 -5.90 9.06 -1.17
CA GLY A 16 -4.51 8.80 -1.53
C GLY A 16 -3.54 9.17 -0.41
N ASN A 17 -3.77 10.27 0.32
CA ASN A 17 -2.95 10.62 1.48
C ASN A 17 -3.07 9.59 2.61
N LYS A 18 -4.29 9.09 2.88
CA LYS A 18 -4.51 7.99 3.84
C LYS A 18 -3.80 6.71 3.42
N ALA A 19 -3.92 6.33 2.15
CA ALA A 19 -3.23 5.17 1.60
C ALA A 19 -1.71 5.30 1.74
N LEU A 20 -1.17 6.49 1.52
CA LEU A 20 0.26 6.77 1.65
C LEU A 20 0.75 6.60 3.09
N GLU A 21 0.00 7.12 4.08
CA GLU A 21 0.30 6.96 5.50
C GLU A 21 0.28 5.48 5.92
N SER A 22 -0.75 4.74 5.50
CA SER A 22 -0.89 3.32 5.80
C SER A 22 0.22 2.48 5.17
N LEU A 23 0.60 2.76 3.91
CA LEU A 23 1.72 2.09 3.24
C LEU A 23 3.06 2.36 3.96
N HIS A 24 3.30 3.60 4.41
CA HIS A 24 4.48 3.92 5.21
C HIS A 24 4.53 3.13 6.52
N THR A 25 3.41 3.07 7.22
CA THR A 25 3.28 2.29 8.47
C THR A 25 3.51 0.79 8.22
N ALA A 26 2.98 0.25 7.12
CA ALA A 26 3.19 -1.13 6.72
C ALA A 26 4.67 -1.42 6.44
N LYS A 27 5.35 -0.54 5.70
CA LYS A 27 6.79 -0.63 5.42
C LYS A 27 7.63 -0.67 6.69
N GLU A 28 7.38 0.23 7.64
CA GLU A 28 8.11 0.28 8.92
C GLU A 28 7.96 -1.01 9.73
N ASN A 29 6.76 -1.62 9.70
CA ASN A 29 6.51 -2.89 10.37
C ASN A 29 7.18 -4.06 9.66
N LEU A 30 7.20 -4.06 8.33
CA LEU A 30 7.94 -5.05 7.53
C LEU A 30 9.46 -4.95 7.75
N ASP A 31 10.00 -3.73 7.81
CA ASP A 31 11.41 -3.45 8.16
C ASP A 31 11.75 -4.01 9.55
N SER A 32 10.87 -3.76 10.52
CA SER A 32 11.00 -4.26 11.88
C SER A 32 10.95 -5.79 11.93
N ALA A 33 10.03 -6.43 11.20
CA ALA A 33 9.90 -7.88 11.13
C ALA A 33 11.12 -8.53 10.47
N HIS A 34 11.66 -7.93 9.42
CA HIS A 34 12.90 -8.36 8.77
C HIS A 34 14.09 -8.32 9.73
N ASN A 35 14.28 -7.19 10.41
CA ASN A 35 15.42 -6.99 11.32
C ASN A 35 15.36 -7.92 12.54
N TRP A 36 14.17 -8.22 13.05
CA TRP A 36 13.98 -9.25 14.08
C TRP A 36 14.34 -10.66 13.61
N GLY A 37 14.07 -10.99 12.34
CA GLY A 37 14.48 -12.26 11.74
C GLY A 37 16.00 -12.42 11.68
N LEU A 38 16.73 -11.35 11.39
CA LEU A 38 18.20 -11.34 11.41
C LEU A 38 18.74 -11.45 12.84
N PHE A 39 18.11 -10.79 13.81
CA PHE A 39 18.53 -10.84 15.21
C PHE A 39 18.53 -12.27 15.78
N ASP A 40 17.55 -13.11 15.41
CA ASP A 40 17.51 -14.53 15.81
C ASP A 40 18.70 -15.34 15.26
N MET A 41 19.14 -15.03 14.02
CA MET A 41 20.30 -15.66 13.38
C MET A 41 21.63 -15.25 14.02
N PHE A 42 21.73 -14.00 14.50
CA PHE A 42 22.95 -13.46 15.11
C PHE A 42 23.04 -13.67 16.64
N ALA A 43 21.90 -13.76 17.34
CA ALA A 43 21.85 -13.88 18.81
C ALA A 43 21.87 -15.34 19.33
N GLY A 44 22.05 -16.33 18.46
CA GLY A 44 22.20 -17.73 18.85
C GLY A 44 20.88 -18.45 19.18
N GLY A 45 19.77 -18.12 18.50
CA GLY A 45 18.55 -18.95 18.47
C GLY A 45 17.70 -18.98 19.75
N LEU A 46 17.99 -18.14 20.76
CA LEU A 46 17.26 -18.11 22.03
C LEU A 46 16.05 -17.18 22.03
N ILE A 47 15.81 -16.42 20.96
CA ILE A 47 14.72 -15.44 20.90
C ILE A 47 13.56 -16.01 20.08
N SER A 48 12.54 -16.42 20.83
CA SER A 48 11.43 -17.27 20.40
C SER A 48 10.73 -16.90 19.09
N SER A 49 10.27 -17.96 18.42
CA SER A 49 9.25 -17.95 17.36
C SER A 49 7.98 -17.13 17.69
N LEU A 50 7.69 -16.88 18.98
CA LEU A 50 6.55 -16.10 19.45
C LEU A 50 6.72 -14.59 19.21
N ALA A 51 7.91 -14.05 19.42
CA ALA A 51 8.21 -12.64 19.12
C ALA A 51 8.14 -12.38 17.61
N LYS A 52 8.68 -13.31 16.81
CA LYS A 52 8.58 -13.30 15.35
C LYS A 52 7.13 -13.36 14.87
N ARG A 53 6.31 -14.25 15.43
CA ARG A 53 4.87 -14.34 15.12
C ARG A 53 4.13 -13.04 15.46
N SER A 54 4.43 -12.43 16.60
CA SER A 54 3.81 -11.16 17.00
C SER A 54 4.14 -10.03 16.01
N LYS A 55 5.41 -9.89 15.62
CA LYS A 55 5.83 -8.88 14.65
C LYS A 55 5.29 -9.14 13.24
N MET A 56 5.23 -10.40 12.82
CA MET A 56 4.59 -10.75 11.55
C MET A 56 3.09 -10.42 11.57
N ASN A 57 2.39 -10.72 12.66
CA ASN A 57 0.97 -10.40 12.79
C ASN A 57 0.73 -8.88 12.75
N GLN A 58 1.59 -8.07 13.39
CA GLN A 58 1.54 -6.61 13.28
C GLN A 58 1.74 -6.14 11.83
N ALA A 59 2.75 -6.68 11.14
CA ALA A 59 2.98 -6.37 9.73
C ALA A 59 1.78 -6.73 8.85
N ARG A 60 1.14 -7.90 9.08
CA ARG A 60 -0.11 -8.30 8.40
C ARG A 60 -1.25 -7.33 8.64
N GLN A 61 -1.47 -6.91 9.88
CA GLN A 61 -2.55 -5.97 10.20
C GLN A 61 -2.36 -4.61 9.48
N HIS A 62 -1.15 -4.07 9.51
CA HIS A 62 -0.86 -2.80 8.83
C HIS A 62 -0.88 -2.94 7.31
N MET A 63 -0.47 -4.10 6.78
CA MET A 63 -0.61 -4.38 5.36
C MET A 63 -2.08 -4.53 4.92
N GLU A 64 -2.94 -5.18 5.69
CA GLU A 64 -4.38 -5.22 5.41
C GLU A 64 -4.98 -3.82 5.38
N GLN A 65 -4.60 -2.96 6.34
CA GLN A 65 -5.04 -1.57 6.36
C GLN A 65 -4.56 -0.81 5.11
N ALA A 66 -3.28 -0.93 4.76
CA ALA A 66 -2.73 -0.31 3.55
C ALA A 66 -3.40 -0.82 2.28
N LYS A 67 -3.73 -2.12 2.20
CA LYS A 67 -4.52 -2.69 1.11
C LYS A 67 -5.90 -2.05 1.01
N TRP A 68 -6.60 -1.91 2.14
CA TRP A 68 -7.93 -1.31 2.16
C TRP A 68 -7.90 0.16 1.73
N ASP A 69 -6.99 0.96 2.29
CA ASP A 69 -6.88 2.39 1.95
C ASP A 69 -6.46 2.60 0.49
N LEU A 70 -5.50 1.82 0.00
CA LEU A 70 -5.05 1.90 -1.39
C LEU A 70 -6.17 1.49 -2.36
N ARG A 71 -7.00 0.51 -1.99
CA ARG A 71 -8.17 0.13 -2.77
C ARG A 71 -9.21 1.24 -2.81
N ASN A 72 -9.49 1.86 -1.66
CA ASN A 72 -10.39 3.01 -1.60
C ASN A 72 -9.88 4.13 -2.51
N PHE A 73 -8.58 4.45 -2.45
CA PHE A 73 -7.97 5.41 -3.37
C PHE A 73 -8.14 5.02 -4.84
N SER A 74 -7.93 3.75 -5.19
CA SER A 74 -8.13 3.26 -6.56
C SER A 74 -9.57 3.42 -7.04
N GLU A 75 -10.56 3.24 -6.17
CA GLU A 75 -11.98 3.42 -6.50
C GLU A 75 -12.31 4.91 -6.73
N GLU A 76 -11.87 5.80 -5.83
CA GLU A 76 -12.03 7.26 -5.99
C GLU A 76 -11.31 7.79 -7.23
N LEU A 77 -10.10 7.30 -7.50
CA LEU A 77 -9.32 7.70 -8.67
C LEU A 77 -10.02 7.33 -9.98
N LYS A 78 -10.65 6.15 -10.01
CA LYS A 78 -11.43 5.69 -11.17
C LYS A 78 -12.62 6.60 -11.44
N ASP A 79 -13.32 7.03 -10.38
CA ASP A 79 -14.45 7.97 -10.51
C ASP A 79 -13.98 9.33 -11.06
N VAL A 80 -12.84 9.83 -10.60
CA VAL A 80 -12.23 11.05 -11.16
C VAL A 80 -11.88 10.87 -12.65
N ASN A 81 -11.26 9.75 -13.03
CA ASN A 81 -10.88 9.47 -14.42
C ASN A 81 -12.11 9.44 -15.36
N MET A 82 -13.21 8.80 -14.92
CA MET A 82 -14.47 8.74 -15.70
C MET A 82 -15.08 10.13 -15.97
N ILE A 83 -14.92 11.10 -15.06
CA ILE A 83 -15.52 12.43 -15.18
C ILE A 83 -14.71 13.35 -16.08
N SER A 84 -13.38 13.20 -16.05
CA SER A 84 -12.47 14.19 -16.60
C SER A 84 -11.61 13.69 -17.76
N HIS A 85 -11.68 12.40 -18.11
CA HIS A 85 -10.77 11.76 -19.07
C HIS A 85 -9.32 12.20 -18.81
N LEU A 86 -8.89 12.12 -17.54
CA LEU A 86 -7.51 12.43 -17.19
C LEU A 86 -6.64 11.36 -17.84
N ASP A 87 -6.00 11.73 -18.96
CA ASP A 87 -5.03 10.93 -19.73
C ASP A 87 -3.72 10.68 -18.96
N ILE A 88 -3.77 10.85 -17.64
CA ILE A 88 -2.68 10.74 -16.68
C ILE A 88 -2.49 9.26 -16.35
N GLU A 89 -1.30 8.87 -15.88
CA GLU A 89 -0.84 7.50 -15.51
C GLU A 89 -1.75 6.72 -14.52
N THR A 90 -2.93 7.24 -14.21
CA THR A 90 -4.03 6.58 -13.49
C THR A 90 -4.34 5.20 -14.02
N ASP A 91 -4.35 4.95 -15.34
CA ASP A 91 -4.60 3.62 -15.90
C ASP A 91 -3.49 2.60 -15.56
N ASP A 92 -2.23 3.04 -15.52
CA ASP A 92 -1.11 2.20 -15.06
C ASP A 92 -1.23 1.92 -13.56
N PHE A 93 -1.62 2.92 -12.77
CA PHE A 93 -1.85 2.75 -11.34
C PHE A 93 -3.03 1.82 -11.02
N LEU A 94 -4.17 1.95 -11.71
CA LEU A 94 -5.33 1.07 -11.53
C LEU A 94 -4.96 -0.38 -11.85
N SER A 95 -4.22 -0.60 -12.94
CA SER A 95 -3.70 -1.93 -13.31
C SER A 95 -2.75 -2.49 -12.26
N PHE A 96 -1.88 -1.64 -11.70
CA PHE A 96 -1.01 -2.02 -10.58
C PHE A 96 -1.80 -2.37 -9.33
N ALA A 97 -2.81 -1.58 -8.98
CA ALA A 97 -3.63 -1.77 -7.79
C ALA A 97 -4.36 -3.12 -7.83
N ASP A 98 -4.98 -3.46 -8.97
CA ASP A 98 -5.63 -4.75 -9.19
C ASP A 98 -4.65 -5.92 -8.99
N TRP A 99 -3.47 -5.86 -9.62
CA TRP A 99 -2.43 -6.88 -9.44
C TRP A 99 -1.93 -6.96 -7.98
N PHE A 100 -1.75 -5.82 -7.32
CA PHE A 100 -1.25 -5.72 -5.95
C PHE A 100 -2.23 -6.37 -4.95
N PHE A 101 -3.53 -6.11 -5.10
CA PHE A 101 -4.56 -6.60 -4.17
C PHE A 101 -4.90 -8.08 -4.34
N ASP A 102 -4.97 -8.55 -5.58
CA ASP A 102 -5.45 -9.89 -5.90
C ASP A 102 -4.32 -10.92 -5.96
N GLY A 103 -3.15 -10.53 -6.46
CA GLY A 103 -1.98 -11.41 -6.58
C GLY A 103 -1.02 -11.24 -5.43
N PHE A 104 -0.28 -10.12 -5.44
CA PHE A 104 0.86 -9.92 -4.55
C PHE A 104 0.49 -10.02 -3.06
N PHE A 105 -0.57 -9.31 -2.64
CA PHE A 105 -0.96 -9.25 -1.24
C PHE A 105 -1.31 -10.63 -0.68
N VAL A 106 -2.09 -11.40 -1.44
CA VAL A 106 -2.52 -12.76 -1.07
C VAL A 106 -1.30 -13.69 -1.01
N ASP A 107 -0.44 -13.65 -2.02
CA ASP A 107 0.77 -14.46 -2.08
C ASP A 107 1.72 -14.17 -0.91
N TRP A 108 1.90 -12.90 -0.57
CA TRP A 108 2.71 -12.51 0.57
C TRP A 108 2.13 -13.04 1.88
N MET A 109 0.82 -12.88 2.10
CA MET A 109 0.16 -13.34 3.32
C MET A 109 0.31 -14.86 3.53
N VAL A 110 0.31 -15.63 2.44
CA VAL A 110 0.47 -17.08 2.45
C VAL A 110 1.94 -17.49 2.67
N GLN A 111 2.88 -16.77 2.05
CA GLN A 111 4.28 -17.21 1.95
C GLN A 111 5.24 -16.46 2.89
N ASP A 112 4.78 -15.48 3.66
CA ASP A 112 5.58 -14.69 4.62
C ASP A 112 6.86 -14.08 4.03
N ARG A 113 6.80 -13.66 2.76
CA ARG A 113 7.94 -13.11 2.00
C ARG A 113 8.19 -11.64 2.33
N ILE A 114 8.72 -11.35 3.52
CA ILE A 114 8.92 -9.97 4.02
C ILE A 114 9.73 -9.11 3.04
N ASN A 115 10.84 -9.59 2.47
CA ASN A 115 11.68 -8.76 1.60
C ASN A 115 10.95 -8.33 0.32
N THR A 116 10.30 -9.28 -0.35
CA THR A 116 9.48 -8.96 -1.53
C THR A 116 8.37 -7.98 -1.18
N ALA A 117 7.75 -8.12 0.00
CA ALA A 117 6.70 -7.18 0.40
C ALA A 117 7.21 -5.77 0.69
N ARG A 118 8.41 -5.62 1.24
CA ARG A 118 9.03 -4.31 1.44
C ARG A 118 9.25 -3.59 0.11
N ASP A 119 9.79 -4.30 -0.87
CA ASP A 119 10.07 -3.75 -2.19
C ASP A 119 8.77 -3.32 -2.90
N GLN A 120 7.72 -4.14 -2.79
CA GLN A 120 6.42 -3.87 -3.42
C GLN A 120 5.63 -2.75 -2.72
N VAL A 121 5.73 -2.63 -1.39
CA VAL A 121 5.16 -1.50 -0.65
C VAL A 121 5.88 -0.20 -1.01
N GLU A 122 7.20 -0.23 -1.17
CA GLU A 122 7.95 0.94 -1.64
C GLU A 122 7.52 1.36 -3.05
N GLU A 123 7.35 0.39 -3.96
CA GLU A 123 6.85 0.66 -5.30
C GLU A 123 5.45 1.31 -5.27
N ALA A 124 4.54 0.79 -4.43
CA ALA A 124 3.21 1.37 -4.23
C ALA A 124 3.29 2.83 -3.73
N ILE A 125 4.18 3.11 -2.77
CA ILE A 125 4.42 4.47 -2.25
C ILE A 125 4.87 5.41 -3.37
N GLN A 126 5.82 4.98 -4.20
CA GLN A 126 6.35 5.83 -5.28
C GLN A 126 5.29 6.12 -6.34
N ARG A 127 4.56 5.09 -6.80
CA ARG A 127 3.46 5.25 -7.77
C ARG A 127 2.37 6.17 -7.23
N LEU A 128 1.94 5.96 -5.97
CA LEU A 128 0.92 6.77 -5.33
C LEU A 128 1.32 8.25 -5.21
N LYS A 129 2.59 8.54 -4.91
CA LYS A 129 3.11 9.92 -4.85
C LYS A 129 3.08 10.62 -6.21
N VAL A 130 3.34 9.89 -7.30
CA VAL A 130 3.24 10.45 -8.66
C VAL A 130 1.81 10.88 -8.94
N ILE A 131 0.84 9.98 -8.74
CA ILE A 131 -0.58 10.28 -8.99
C ILE A 131 -1.10 11.40 -8.09
N LEU A 132 -0.76 11.40 -6.79
CA LEU A 132 -1.16 12.47 -5.87
C LEU A 132 -0.66 13.83 -6.35
N ARG A 133 0.61 13.92 -6.77
CA ARG A 133 1.18 15.16 -7.30
C ARG A 133 0.46 15.60 -8.58
N GLU A 134 0.09 14.67 -9.44
CA GLU A 134 -0.64 14.99 -10.67
C GLU A 134 -2.05 15.49 -10.38
N LEU A 135 -2.77 14.85 -9.46
CA LEU A 135 -4.08 15.31 -8.98
C LEU A 135 -3.97 16.70 -8.34
N GLU A 136 -2.95 16.99 -7.54
CA GLU A 136 -2.77 18.31 -6.93
C GLU A 136 -2.52 19.41 -7.96
N ASN A 137 -1.88 19.09 -9.10
CA ASN A 137 -1.50 20.06 -10.13
C ASN A 137 -2.50 20.18 -11.30
N SER A 138 -3.40 19.20 -11.48
CA SER A 138 -4.51 19.26 -12.44
C SER A 138 -5.57 20.29 -12.05
#